data_AF-A2DM73-F1
#
_entry.id   AF-A2DM73-F1
#
_cell.length_a   1.000
_cell.length_b   1.000
_cell.length_c   1.000
_cell.angle_alpha   90.00
_cell.angle_beta   90.00
_cell.angle_gamma   90.00
#
_symmetry.space_group_name_H-M   'P 1'
#
loop_
_entity.id
_entity.type
_entity.pdbx_description
1 polymer ?
#
loop_
_entity_poly.entity_id
_entity_poly.type
_entity_poly.pdbx_seq_one_letter_code
_entity_poly.pdbx_strand_id
1 'polypeptide(L)'
;MTSSEQSKNETGCYFSDIKPIEIFKYPSQASNIIWSVNSNNMLQISSQIIELITNNKIPIQMSLNLIDVISQIRVKDIKLFAELYQKILNEFSCIIKPKNDKLATLLYYKGIKFENFKPTFEEEEILNLYYIAWDKVDDLKSKFPNLDINEKIDYRITSLDCAIKFGS
;
A
#
# COMPACT_ATOMS: atom_id res chain seq x y z
N MET A 1 -2.66 22.82 -50.96
CA MET A 1 -2.67 23.20 -49.53
C MET A 1 -3.61 22.26 -48.80
N THR A 2 -3.05 21.33 -48.04
CA THR A 2 -3.70 20.64 -46.91
C THR A 2 -2.55 20.16 -46.05
N SER A 3 -2.25 20.95 -45.02
CA SER A 3 -1.22 20.69 -44.02
C SER A 3 -1.62 19.45 -43.20
N SER A 4 -0.82 18.39 -43.28
CA SER A 4 -0.89 17.29 -42.30
C SER A 4 -0.34 17.80 -40.97
N GLU A 5 -1.18 17.83 -39.94
CA GLU A 5 -0.74 18.05 -38.57
C GLU A 5 0.25 16.95 -38.18
N GLN A 6 1.49 17.34 -37.90
CA GLN A 6 2.47 16.46 -37.26
C GLN A 6 1.96 16.14 -35.86
N SER A 7 1.66 14.86 -35.62
CA SER A 7 1.43 14.33 -34.28
C SER A 7 2.61 14.67 -33.40
N LYS A 8 2.37 15.42 -32.32
CA LYS A 8 3.35 15.63 -31.25
C LYS A 8 3.70 14.26 -30.67
N ASN A 9 4.88 13.76 -30.99
CA ASN A 9 5.44 12.59 -30.34
C ASN A 9 5.63 12.94 -28.86
N GLU A 10 4.76 12.42 -28.00
CA GLU A 10 4.99 12.38 -26.57
C GLU A 10 6.21 11.51 -26.33
N THR A 11 7.39 12.13 -26.23
CA THR A 11 8.61 11.46 -25.78
C THR A 11 8.39 11.09 -24.32
N GLY A 12 7.93 9.87 -24.08
CA GLY A 12 7.91 9.28 -22.75
C GLY A 12 9.31 9.41 -22.14
N CYS A 13 9.42 10.15 -21.05
CA CYS A 13 10.70 10.42 -20.43
C CYS A 13 11.17 9.15 -19.71
N TYR A 14 12.22 8.53 -20.21
CA TYR A 14 12.76 7.27 -19.69
C TYR A 14 13.66 7.58 -18.47
N PHE A 15 13.15 7.32 -17.27
CA PHE A 15 13.81 7.71 -16.01
C PHE A 15 14.69 6.62 -15.38
N SER A 16 14.83 5.45 -16.01
CA SER A 16 15.56 4.30 -15.45
C SER A 16 17.04 4.57 -15.16
N ASP A 17 17.64 5.50 -15.91
CA ASP A 17 19.09 5.72 -15.89
C ASP A 17 19.48 6.92 -15.00
N ILE A 18 18.49 7.62 -14.43
CA ILE A 18 18.73 8.78 -13.57
C ILE A 18 19.12 8.31 -12.18
N LYS A 19 20.37 8.60 -11.80
CA LYS A 19 20.84 8.38 -10.43
C LYS A 19 20.21 9.40 -9.50
N PRO A 20 19.72 9.00 -8.30
CA PRO A 20 19.32 9.94 -7.28
C PRO A 20 20.49 10.87 -6.92
N ILE A 21 20.19 12.14 -6.68
CA ILE A 21 21.14 13.03 -6.00
C ILE A 21 21.47 12.45 -4.62
N GLU A 22 22.65 12.78 -4.09
CA GLU A 22 23.25 12.09 -2.93
C GLU A 22 22.30 11.98 -1.72
N ILE A 23 21.57 13.05 -1.41
CA ILE A 23 20.60 13.10 -0.31
C ILE A 23 19.44 12.08 -0.44
N PHE A 24 19.09 11.70 -1.66
CA PHE A 24 18.02 10.74 -1.94
C PHE A 24 18.53 9.33 -2.20
N LYS A 25 19.85 9.09 -2.17
CA LYS A 25 20.44 7.77 -2.41
C LYS A 25 19.84 6.70 -1.49
N TYR A 26 19.87 6.93 -0.17
CA TYR A 26 19.35 5.97 0.80
C TYR A 26 17.82 5.94 0.90
N PRO A 27 17.10 7.08 0.84
CA PRO A 27 15.63 7.05 0.71
C PRO A 27 15.15 6.28 -0.52
N SER A 28 15.80 6.46 -1.68
CA SER A 28 15.48 5.72 -2.90
C SER A 28 15.76 4.22 -2.75
N GLN A 29 16.91 3.87 -2.17
CA GLN A 29 17.23 2.48 -1.84
C GLN A 29 16.17 1.85 -0.92
N ALA A 30 15.80 2.52 0.17
CA ALA A 30 14.79 2.06 1.11
C ALA A 30 13.43 1.88 0.42
N SER A 31 13.03 2.85 -0.41
CA SER A 31 11.80 2.79 -1.20
C SER A 31 11.78 1.56 -2.10
N ASN A 32 12.87 1.26 -2.81
CA ASN A 32 12.96 0.09 -3.68
C ASN A 32 12.90 -1.23 -2.88
N ILE A 33 13.57 -1.28 -1.74
CA ILE A 33 13.52 -2.44 -0.84
C ILE A 33 12.10 -2.67 -0.33
N ILE A 34 11.43 -1.63 0.20
CA ILE A 34 10.04 -1.70 0.70
C ILE A 34 9.08 -2.06 -0.44
N TRP A 35 9.27 -1.50 -1.63
CA TRP A 35 8.46 -1.82 -2.80
C TRP A 35 8.54 -3.30 -3.18
N SER A 36 9.65 -3.97 -2.90
CA SER A 36 9.86 -5.40 -3.20
C SER A 36 9.24 -6.37 -2.19
N VAL A 37 8.57 -5.88 -1.14
CA VAL A 37 7.97 -6.72 -0.09
C VAL A 37 6.99 -7.74 -0.66
N ASN A 38 7.18 -9.00 -0.25
CA ASN A 38 6.28 -10.12 -0.45
C ASN A 38 6.38 -11.11 0.72
N SER A 39 5.59 -12.19 0.69
CA SER A 39 5.57 -13.20 1.75
C SER A 39 6.90 -13.92 1.95
N ASN A 40 7.74 -14.01 0.93
CA ASN A 40 8.94 -14.85 0.93
C ASN A 40 10.18 -14.10 1.43
N ASN A 41 10.18 -12.76 1.36
CA ASN A 41 11.35 -11.93 1.67
C ASN A 41 11.17 -11.00 2.88
N MET A 42 10.08 -11.15 3.64
CA MET A 42 9.74 -10.29 4.79
C MET A 42 10.88 -10.15 5.80
N LEU A 43 11.51 -11.25 6.20
CA LEU A 43 12.62 -11.24 7.17
C LEU A 43 13.81 -10.45 6.63
N GLN A 44 14.22 -10.75 5.39
CA GLN A 44 15.36 -10.12 4.74
C GLN A 44 15.15 -8.61 4.55
N ILE A 45 13.95 -8.20 4.11
CA ILE A 45 13.61 -6.78 3.94
C ILE A 45 13.58 -6.07 5.29
N SER A 46 12.97 -6.68 6.31
CA SER A 46 12.95 -6.10 7.66
C SER A 46 14.37 -5.81 8.15
N SER A 47 15.28 -6.78 8.03
CA SER A 47 16.68 -6.62 8.41
C SER A 47 17.39 -5.51 7.63
N GLN A 48 17.19 -5.42 6.31
CA GLN A 48 17.80 -4.36 5.51
C GLN A 48 17.31 -2.96 5.89
N ILE A 49 16.01 -2.79 6.13
CA ILE A 49 15.45 -1.49 6.55
C ILE A 49 15.93 -1.12 7.95
N ILE A 50 15.94 -2.07 8.88
CA ILE A 50 16.49 -1.86 10.23
C ILE A 50 17.97 -1.45 10.14
N GLU A 51 18.77 -2.11 9.31
CA GLU A 51 20.17 -1.77 9.10
C GLU A 51 20.35 -0.34 8.56
N LEU A 52 19.50 0.10 7.61
CA LEU A 52 19.54 1.47 7.09
C LEU A 52 19.22 2.50 8.20
N ILE A 53 18.26 2.19 9.08
CA ILE A 53 17.89 3.07 10.19
C ILE A 53 19.00 3.11 11.26
N THR A 54 19.47 1.93 11.72
CA THR A 54 20.50 1.81 12.77
C THR A 54 21.82 2.45 12.36
N ASN A 55 22.19 2.39 11.07
CA ASN A 55 23.37 3.05 10.54
C ASN A 55 23.16 4.56 10.25
N ASN A 56 22.05 5.14 10.68
CA ASN A 56 21.68 6.55 10.45
C ASN A 56 21.67 6.96 8.96
N LYS A 57 21.49 6.00 8.04
CA LYS A 57 21.40 6.28 6.59
C LYS A 57 20.05 6.90 6.23
N ILE A 58 19.00 6.56 6.99
CA ILE A 58 17.67 7.19 6.92
C ILE A 58 17.07 7.30 8.34
N PRO A 59 16.28 8.34 8.63
CA PRO A 59 15.50 8.40 9.87
C PRO A 59 14.38 7.34 9.90
N ILE A 60 14.05 6.84 11.08
CA ILE A 60 12.92 5.90 11.27
C ILE A 60 11.61 6.44 10.70
N GLN A 61 11.32 7.73 10.92
CA GLN A 61 10.11 8.39 10.42
C GLN A 61 10.02 8.34 8.90
N MET A 62 11.16 8.39 8.19
CA MET A 62 11.20 8.28 6.73
C MET A 62 10.80 6.87 6.30
N SER A 63 11.38 5.83 6.91
CA SER A 63 11.04 4.43 6.61
C SER A 63 9.57 4.14 6.84
N LEU A 64 9.02 4.58 7.98
CA LEU A 64 7.60 4.41 8.30
C LEU A 64 6.69 5.15 7.31
N ASN A 65 7.05 6.38 6.93
CA ASN A 65 6.31 7.14 5.91
C ASN A 65 6.36 6.47 4.53
N LEU A 66 7.50 5.89 4.13
CA LEU A 66 7.61 5.14 2.88
C LEU A 66 6.71 3.90 2.89
N ILE A 67 6.66 3.15 3.99
CA ILE A 67 5.75 2.00 4.14
C ILE A 67 4.29 2.46 4.06
N ASP A 68 3.95 3.55 4.76
CA ASP A 68 2.61 4.14 4.75
C ASP A 68 2.17 4.50 3.33
N VAL A 69 2.98 5.27 2.59
CA VAL A 69 2.69 5.65 1.19
C VAL A 69 2.59 4.42 0.29
N ILE A 70 3.54 3.48 0.36
CA ILE A 70 3.53 2.29 -0.49
C ILE A 70 2.32 1.40 -0.19
N SER A 71 1.89 1.31 1.07
CA SER A 71 0.70 0.55 1.46
C SER A 71 -0.61 1.10 0.87
N GLN A 72 -0.65 2.40 0.54
CA GLN A 72 -1.78 3.02 -0.15
C GLN A 72 -1.79 2.69 -1.64
N ILE A 73 -0.63 2.35 -2.21
CA ILE A 73 -0.48 1.97 -3.62
C ILE A 73 -0.69 0.45 -3.78
N ARG A 74 0.03 -0.36 -3.00
CA ARG A 74 -0.05 -1.83 -2.98
C ARG A 74 -1.04 -2.32 -1.92
N VAL A 75 -2.26 -1.82 -2.03
CA VAL A 75 -3.38 -2.06 -1.11
C VAL A 75 -3.71 -3.54 -0.90
N LYS A 76 -3.61 -4.39 -1.94
CA LYS A 76 -3.79 -5.85 -1.82
C LYS A 76 -2.80 -6.51 -0.84
N ASP A 77 -1.62 -5.90 -0.69
CA ASP A 77 -0.53 -6.39 0.14
C ASP A 77 -0.47 -5.67 1.51
N ILE A 78 -1.51 -4.94 1.90
CA ILE A 78 -1.53 -4.11 3.12
C ILE A 78 -1.20 -4.92 4.39
N LYS A 79 -1.53 -6.21 4.43
CA LYS A 79 -1.18 -7.12 5.53
C LYS A 79 0.33 -7.28 5.67
N LEU A 80 1.06 -7.43 4.55
CA LEU A 80 2.52 -7.52 4.56
C LEU A 80 3.14 -6.22 5.05
N PHE A 81 2.60 -5.07 4.63
CA PHE A 81 3.08 -3.78 5.13
C PHE A 81 2.78 -3.58 6.61
N ALA A 82 1.65 -4.05 7.13
CA ALA A 82 1.36 -4.04 8.55
C ALA A 82 2.40 -4.85 9.35
N GLU A 83 2.80 -6.02 8.84
CA GLU A 83 3.85 -6.84 9.48
C GLU A 83 5.22 -6.17 9.45
N LEU A 84 5.63 -5.60 8.31
CA LEU A 84 6.89 -4.86 8.21
C LEU A 84 6.91 -3.65 9.14
N TYR A 85 5.82 -2.87 9.15
CA TYR A 85 5.68 -1.69 9.99
C TYR A 85 5.76 -2.06 11.47
N GLN A 86 5.04 -3.11 11.89
CA GLN A 86 5.09 -3.62 13.27
C GLN A 86 6.49 -4.07 13.69
N LYS A 87 7.22 -4.79 12.82
CA LYS A 87 8.60 -5.21 13.10
C LYS A 87 9.51 -4.02 13.38
N ILE A 88 9.40 -2.95 12.59
CA ILE A 88 10.20 -1.73 12.80
C ILE A 88 9.78 -1.03 14.09
N LEU A 89 8.47 -0.88 14.36
CA LEU A 89 8.01 -0.28 15.62
C LEU A 89 8.57 -1.01 16.85
N ASN A 90 8.51 -2.35 16.83
CA ASN A 90 8.98 -3.20 17.92
C ASN A 90 10.50 -3.09 18.11
N GLU A 91 11.26 -3.15 17.01
CA GLU A 91 12.73 -3.06 17.06
C GLU A 91 13.20 -1.76 17.72
N PHE A 92 12.58 -0.64 17.35
CA PHE A 92 12.96 0.68 17.86
C PHE A 92 12.12 1.15 19.05
N SER A 93 11.24 0.29 19.58
CA SER A 93 10.35 0.58 20.70
C SER A 93 9.59 1.92 20.57
N CYS A 94 9.05 2.18 19.37
CA CYS A 94 8.36 3.44 19.06
C CYS A 94 6.88 3.22 18.72
N ILE A 95 6.07 4.27 18.89
CA ILE A 95 4.63 4.25 18.62
C ILE A 95 4.30 5.42 17.69
N ILE A 96 4.43 5.19 16.39
CA ILE A 96 4.17 6.20 15.36
C ILE A 96 3.02 5.71 14.49
N LYS A 97 1.89 6.41 14.55
CA LYS A 97 0.68 6.07 13.79
C LYS A 97 0.88 6.37 12.30
N PRO A 98 0.57 5.44 11.39
CA PRO A 98 0.53 5.75 9.96
C PRO A 98 -0.68 6.66 9.62
N LYS A 99 -0.60 7.33 8.48
CA LYS A 99 -1.71 8.13 7.92
C LYS A 99 -2.72 7.27 7.16
N ASN A 100 -2.30 6.12 6.59
CA ASN A 100 -3.23 5.15 6.04
C ASN A 100 -4.05 4.51 7.16
N ASP A 101 -5.32 4.91 7.29
CA ASP A 101 -6.21 4.41 8.34
C ASP A 101 -6.40 2.89 8.31
N LYS A 102 -6.39 2.26 7.12
CA LYS A 102 -6.47 0.80 7.03
C LYS A 102 -5.23 0.13 7.63
N LEU A 103 -4.05 0.70 7.39
CA LEU A 103 -2.80 0.22 7.98
C LEU A 103 -2.80 0.44 9.50
N ALA A 104 -3.26 1.62 9.96
CA ALA A 104 -3.40 1.92 11.38
C ALA A 104 -4.35 0.95 12.10
N THR A 105 -5.49 0.64 11.48
CA THR A 105 -6.46 -0.33 11.98
C THR A 105 -5.85 -1.73 12.11
N LEU A 106 -5.13 -2.22 11.09
CA LEU A 106 -4.47 -3.53 11.17
C LEU A 106 -3.41 -3.59 12.28
N LEU A 107 -2.64 -2.51 12.46
CA LEU A 107 -1.68 -2.42 13.56
C LEU A 107 -2.37 -2.39 14.93
N TYR A 108 -3.54 -1.73 15.03
CA TYR A 108 -4.36 -1.71 16.23
C TYR A 108 -4.85 -3.10 16.63
N TYR A 109 -5.40 -3.88 15.68
CA TYR A 109 -5.82 -5.25 15.93
C TYR A 109 -4.64 -6.19 16.25
N LYS A 110 -3.43 -5.87 15.76
CA LYS A 110 -2.17 -6.51 16.15
C LYS A 110 -1.63 -6.10 17.54
N GLY A 111 -2.34 -5.24 18.27
CA GLY A 111 -2.02 -4.85 19.64
C GLY A 111 -1.26 -3.52 19.80
N ILE A 112 -1.00 -2.79 18.71
CA ILE A 112 -0.35 -1.48 18.77
C ILE A 112 -1.40 -0.40 19.06
N LYS A 113 -1.36 0.19 20.26
CA LYS A 113 -2.28 1.27 20.63
C LYS A 113 -1.71 2.63 20.25
N PHE A 114 -2.45 3.37 19.43
CA PHE A 114 -2.13 4.77 19.10
C PHE A 114 -3.02 5.72 19.91
N GLU A 115 -2.45 6.85 20.32
CA GLU A 115 -3.19 7.87 21.06
C GLU A 115 -4.36 8.42 20.23
N ASN A 116 -5.54 8.55 20.84
CA ASN A 116 -6.76 9.09 20.23
C ASN A 116 -7.20 8.40 18.93
N PHE A 117 -6.75 7.16 18.70
CA PHE A 117 -7.16 6.37 17.54
C PHE A 117 -8.18 5.31 17.94
N LYS A 118 -9.28 5.24 17.18
CA LYS A 118 -10.23 4.15 17.22
C LYS A 118 -10.41 3.63 15.79
N PRO A 119 -10.28 2.31 15.56
CA PRO A 119 -10.46 1.76 14.23
C PRO A 119 -11.87 2.06 13.73
N THR A 120 -11.95 2.46 12.47
CA THR A 120 -13.24 2.74 11.81
C THR A 120 -13.77 1.54 11.03
N PHE A 121 -12.90 0.58 10.72
CA PHE A 121 -13.20 -0.64 9.98
C PHE A 121 -12.91 -1.84 10.88
N GLU A 122 -13.62 -2.94 10.68
CA GLU A 122 -13.23 -4.22 11.26
C GLU A 122 -12.00 -4.80 10.53
N GLU A 123 -11.26 -5.68 11.19
CA GLU A 123 -10.08 -6.32 10.58
C GLU A 123 -10.47 -7.13 9.33
N GLU A 124 -11.56 -7.90 9.43
CA GLU A 124 -12.04 -8.75 8.34
C GLU A 124 -12.46 -7.94 7.11
N GLU A 125 -13.08 -6.77 7.29
CA GLU A 125 -13.47 -5.90 6.18
C GLU A 125 -12.24 -5.45 5.38
N ILE A 126 -11.16 -5.04 6.07
CA ILE A 126 -9.92 -4.62 5.42
C ILE A 126 -9.30 -5.78 4.63
N LEU A 127 -9.36 -7.00 5.16
CA LEU A 127 -8.80 -8.19 4.50
C LEU A 127 -9.69 -8.69 3.34
N ASN A 128 -11.02 -8.58 3.47
CA ASN A 128 -11.99 -9.09 2.51
C ASN A 128 -12.26 -8.12 1.33
N LEU A 129 -11.94 -6.83 1.49
CA LEU A 129 -12.08 -5.78 0.48
C LEU A 129 -11.44 -6.08 -0.89
N TYR A 130 -10.52 -7.05 -0.97
CA TYR A 130 -9.71 -7.35 -2.16
C TYR A 130 -10.18 -8.54 -3.00
N TYR A 131 -11.23 -9.26 -2.58
CA TYR A 131 -11.66 -10.51 -3.22
C TYR A 131 -12.73 -10.37 -4.31
N ILE A 132 -13.27 -9.17 -4.55
CA ILE A 132 -14.19 -8.94 -5.67
C ILE A 132 -13.36 -8.55 -6.89
N ALA A 133 -12.90 -9.56 -7.64
CA ALA A 133 -12.34 -9.35 -8.97
C ALA A 133 -13.48 -9.09 -9.97
N TRP A 134 -13.30 -8.12 -10.86
CA TRP A 134 -14.32 -7.67 -11.81
C TRP A 134 -14.83 -8.80 -12.73
N ASP A 135 -13.96 -9.76 -13.05
CA ASP A 135 -14.27 -10.95 -13.85
C ASP A 135 -15.32 -11.87 -13.19
N LYS A 136 -15.46 -11.81 -11.87
CA LYS A 136 -16.43 -12.60 -11.11
C LYS A 136 -17.76 -11.89 -10.89
N VAL A 137 -17.87 -10.60 -11.20
CA VAL A 137 -19.06 -9.79 -10.90
C VAL A 137 -20.28 -10.27 -11.69
N ASP A 138 -20.11 -10.59 -12.97
CA ASP A 138 -21.20 -11.14 -13.80
C ASP A 138 -21.56 -12.58 -13.40
N ASP A 139 -20.57 -13.37 -12.98
CA ASP A 139 -20.74 -14.71 -12.43
C ASP A 139 -21.53 -14.69 -11.11
N LEU A 140 -21.26 -13.68 -10.27
CA LEU A 140 -21.97 -13.40 -9.02
C LEU A 140 -23.39 -12.94 -9.28
N LYS A 141 -23.64 -12.05 -10.24
CA LYS A 141 -25.00 -11.64 -10.66
C LYS A 141 -25.83 -12.80 -11.19
N SER A 142 -25.20 -13.69 -11.95
CA SER A 142 -25.87 -14.89 -12.50
C SER A 142 -26.33 -15.84 -11.39
N LYS A 143 -25.53 -15.99 -10.32
CA LYS A 143 -25.84 -16.86 -9.17
C LYS A 143 -26.72 -16.18 -8.11
N PHE A 144 -26.62 -14.86 -7.98
CA PHE A 144 -27.32 -14.04 -7.00
C PHE A 144 -27.97 -12.84 -7.70
N PRO A 145 -29.10 -13.03 -8.41
CA PRO A 145 -29.73 -11.99 -9.22
C PRO A 145 -30.22 -10.77 -8.42
N ASN A 146 -30.33 -10.90 -7.10
CA ASN A 146 -30.72 -9.81 -6.18
C ASN A 146 -29.51 -9.07 -5.57
N LEU A 147 -28.28 -9.42 -5.95
CA LEU A 147 -27.07 -8.76 -5.46
C LEU A 147 -26.98 -7.35 -6.05
N ASP A 148 -27.18 -6.32 -5.23
CA ASP A 148 -26.93 -4.94 -5.65
C ASP A 148 -25.44 -4.60 -5.50
N ILE A 149 -24.74 -4.56 -6.62
CA ILE A 149 -23.30 -4.22 -6.68
C ILE A 149 -23.03 -2.77 -6.29
N ASN A 150 -24.05 -1.90 -6.41
CA ASN A 150 -23.97 -0.50 -6.03
C ASN A 150 -24.33 -0.30 -4.54
N GLU A 151 -24.80 -1.34 -3.86
CA GLU A 151 -24.99 -1.30 -2.42
C GLU A 151 -23.62 -1.11 -1.77
N LYS A 152 -23.53 -0.07 -0.95
CA LYS A 152 -22.30 0.24 -0.24
C LYS A 152 -22.13 -0.76 0.89
N ILE A 153 -21.04 -1.52 0.85
CA ILE A 153 -20.59 -2.27 2.02
C ILE A 153 -20.16 -1.22 3.06
N ASP A 154 -20.82 -1.28 4.22
CA ASP A 154 -20.63 -0.35 5.34
C ASP A 154 -20.65 1.14 4.92
N TYR A 155 -21.58 1.52 4.05
CA TYR A 155 -21.80 2.91 3.58
C TYR A 155 -20.59 3.61 2.91
N ARG A 156 -19.50 2.89 2.59
CA ARG A 156 -18.21 3.51 2.22
C ARG A 156 -17.62 3.04 0.90
N ILE A 157 -17.77 1.76 0.55
CA ILE A 157 -17.16 1.18 -0.65
C ILE A 157 -18.19 0.27 -1.32
N THR A 158 -18.43 0.48 -2.62
CA THR A 158 -19.30 -0.41 -3.41
C THR A 158 -18.51 -1.60 -3.94
N SER A 159 -19.22 -2.68 -4.29
CA SER A 159 -18.60 -3.81 -4.99
C SER A 159 -17.98 -3.36 -6.33
N LEU A 160 -18.56 -2.32 -6.96
CA LEU A 160 -18.01 -1.63 -8.13
C LEU A 160 -16.67 -0.95 -7.83
N ASP A 161 -16.55 -0.21 -6.72
CA ASP A 161 -15.30 0.44 -6.30
C ASP A 161 -14.18 -0.57 -6.04
N CYS A 162 -14.51 -1.70 -5.41
CA CYS A 162 -13.57 -2.81 -5.21
C CYS A 162 -13.09 -3.34 -6.55
N ALA A 163 -14.01 -3.63 -7.45
CA ALA A 163 -13.68 -4.28 -8.69
C ALA A 163 -12.99 -3.33 -9.69
N ILE A 164 -13.24 -2.02 -9.65
CA ILE A 164 -12.42 -1.00 -10.37
C ILE A 164 -11.00 -0.94 -9.80
N LYS A 165 -10.85 -1.01 -8.46
CA LYS A 165 -9.55 -0.85 -7.80
C LYS A 165 -8.71 -2.12 -7.81
N PHE A 166 -9.36 -3.29 -7.90
CA PHE A 166 -8.72 -4.59 -7.67
C PHE A 166 -8.95 -5.61 -8.79
N GLY A 167 -9.90 -5.36 -9.71
CA GLY A 167 -10.11 -6.17 -10.90
C GLY A 167 -8.89 -6.06 -11.80
N SER A 168 -8.09 -7.12 -11.80
CA SER A 168 -6.97 -7.33 -12.71
C SER A 168 -6.90 -8.79 -13.06
#